data_AF-A0A6N6SXW2-F1
#
_entry.id   AF-A0A6N6SXW2-F1
#
_cell.length_a   1.000
_cell.length_b   1.000
_cell.length_c   1.000
_cell.angle_alpha   90.00
_cell.angle_beta   90.00
_cell.angle_gamma   90.00
#
_symmetry.space_group_name_H-M   'P 1'
#
loop_
_entity.id
_entity.type
_entity.pdbx_description
1 polymer ?
#
loop_
_entity_poly.entity_id
_entity_poly.type
_entity_poly.pdbx_seq_one_letter_code
_entity_poly.pdbx_strand_id
1 'polypeptide(L)'
;MTRFQEEEQLLTQLRQAFGAGGRGYSAQFDWPSGVVILSRGQFRGIWRSKDGAYSFTPGGYGTATYSAMSAQEAVRFTLEHVCKDARQKSPSI
;
A
#
# COMPACT_ATOMS: atom_id res chain seq x y z
N MET A 1 -13.27 7.80 13.43
CA MET A 1 -13.14 6.37 13.06
C MET A 1 -12.08 5.75 13.93
N THR A 2 -12.14 4.44 14.18
CA THR A 2 -11.04 3.74 14.84
C THR A 2 -9.95 3.41 13.83
N ARG A 3 -8.72 3.20 14.30
CA ARG A 3 -7.61 2.70 13.47
C ARG A 3 -8.02 1.48 12.64
N PHE A 4 -8.73 0.54 13.26
CA PHE A 4 -9.20 -0.67 12.59
C PHE A 4 -10.14 -0.35 11.41
N GLN A 5 -11.11 0.56 11.61
CA GLN A 5 -12.04 0.97 10.56
C GLN A 5 -11.32 1.67 9.39
N GLU A 6 -10.34 2.51 9.71
CA GLU A 6 -9.54 3.23 8.71
C GLU A 6 -8.68 2.27 7.87
N GLU A 7 -8.03 1.30 8.51
CA GLU A 7 -7.22 0.28 7.84
C GLU A 7 -8.10 -0.70 7.03
N GLU A 8 -9.28 -1.07 7.52
CA GLU A 8 -10.26 -1.89 6.80
C GLU A 8 -10.81 -1.17 5.55
N GLN A 9 -11.10 0.13 5.66
CA GLN A 9 -11.49 0.96 4.52
C GLN A 9 -10.37 1.00 3.46
N LEU A 10 -9.13 1.24 3.88
CA LEU A 10 -7.98 1.24 2.98
C LEU A 10 -7.78 -0.12 2.30
N LEU A 11 -7.85 -1.21 3.07
CA LEU A 11 -7.74 -2.58 2.56
C LEU A 11 -8.77 -2.86 1.46
N THR A 12 -10.03 -2.47 1.71
CA THR A 12 -11.12 -2.66 0.75
C THR A 12 -10.85 -1.93 -0.57
N GLN A 13 -10.42 -0.67 -0.51
CA GLN A 13 -10.11 0.12 -1.71
C GLN A 13 -8.89 -0.42 -2.46
N LEU A 14 -7.84 -0.85 -1.76
CA LEU A 14 -6.67 -1.47 -2.38
C LEU A 14 -7.02 -2.78 -3.08
N ARG A 15 -7.84 -3.64 -2.46
CA ARG A 15 -8.31 -4.90 -3.07
C ARG A 15 -9.13 -4.64 -4.32
N GLN A 16 -10.02 -3.64 -4.31
CA GLN A 16 -10.77 -3.22 -5.48
C GLN A 16 -9.84 -2.71 -6.60
N ALA A 17 -8.89 -1.84 -6.27
CA ALA A 17 -7.92 -1.31 -7.22
C ALA A 17 -7.04 -2.41 -7.84
N PHE A 18 -6.59 -3.38 -7.03
CA PHE A 18 -5.82 -4.52 -7.51
C PHE A 18 -6.67 -5.50 -8.34
N GLY A 19 -7.94 -5.69 -8.02
CA GLY A 19 -8.85 -6.50 -8.83
C GLY A 19 -9.13 -5.88 -10.21
N ALA A 20 -9.15 -4.55 -10.30
CA ALA A 20 -9.41 -3.82 -11.55
C ALA A 20 -8.18 -3.64 -12.45
N GLY A 21 -6.95 -3.75 -11.93
CA GLY A 21 -5.73 -3.52 -12.73
C GLY A 21 -4.40 -4.02 -12.14
N GLY A 22 -4.41 -4.72 -11.00
CA GLY A 22 -3.22 -5.11 -10.25
C GLY A 22 -2.57 -6.40 -10.77
N ARG A 23 -1.54 -6.25 -11.60
CA ARG A 23 -0.69 -7.31 -12.18
C ARG A 23 0.11 -8.10 -11.13
N GLY A 24 -0.56 -8.90 -10.32
CA GLY A 24 0.04 -9.73 -9.27
C GLY A 24 0.31 -8.98 -7.96
N TYR A 25 -0.43 -7.91 -7.67
CA TYR A 25 -0.39 -7.24 -6.37
C TYR A 25 -1.58 -7.68 -5.51
N SER A 26 -1.37 -7.76 -4.20
CA SER A 26 -2.43 -8.04 -3.23
C SER A 26 -2.25 -7.20 -1.97
N ALA A 27 -3.35 -6.95 -1.27
CA ALA A 27 -3.37 -6.32 0.03
C ALA A 27 -4.03 -7.25 1.06
N GLN A 28 -3.42 -7.32 2.23
CA GLN A 28 -3.92 -8.13 3.35
C GLN A 28 -3.84 -7.34 4.65
N PHE A 29 -4.79 -7.60 5.53
CA PHE A 29 -4.73 -7.11 6.89
C PHE A 29 -3.81 -8.02 7.71
N ASP A 30 -2.88 -7.43 8.43
CA ASP A 30 -2.01 -8.13 9.38
C ASP A 30 -2.11 -7.41 10.72
N TRP A 31 -2.97 -7.87 11.62
CA TRP A 31 -3.14 -7.25 12.94
C TRP A 31 -1.98 -7.67 13.86
N PRO A 32 -1.37 -6.75 14.64
CA PRO A 32 -1.66 -5.32 14.81
C PRO A 32 -0.85 -4.43 13.87
N SER A 33 -0.15 -5.02 12.90
CA SER A 33 0.81 -4.37 12.02
C SER A 33 0.20 -3.34 11.08
N GLY A 34 -0.99 -3.58 10.51
CA GLY A 34 -1.69 -2.71 9.55
C GLY A 34 -2.07 -3.39 8.23
N VAL A 35 -2.09 -2.65 7.12
CA VAL A 35 -2.40 -3.15 5.77
C VAL A 35 -1.12 -3.43 4.98
N VAL A 36 -0.82 -4.70 4.77
CA VAL A 36 0.38 -5.17 4.06
C VAL A 36 0.13 -5.20 2.56
N ILE A 37 1.09 -4.67 1.79
CA ILE A 37 1.14 -4.75 0.32
C ILE A 37 2.11 -5.83 -0.10
N LEU A 38 1.62 -6.75 -0.94
CA LEU A 38 2.39 -7.83 -1.53
C LEU A 38 2.43 -7.69 -3.06
N SER A 39 3.51 -8.20 -3.64
CA SER A 39 3.68 -8.38 -5.08
C SER A 39 4.11 -9.82 -5.33
N ARG A 40 3.22 -10.65 -5.87
CA ARG A 40 3.43 -12.09 -6.09
C ARG A 40 3.89 -12.80 -4.81
N GLY A 41 3.27 -12.44 -3.68
CA GLY A 41 3.62 -12.94 -2.34
C GLY A 41 4.84 -12.26 -1.68
N GLN A 42 5.57 -11.40 -2.38
CA GLN A 42 6.72 -10.67 -1.82
C GLN A 42 6.28 -9.39 -1.13
N PHE A 43 6.78 -9.15 0.09
CA PHE A 43 6.51 -7.94 0.85
C PHE A 43 7.03 -6.69 0.15
N ARG A 44 6.17 -5.68 -0.01
CA ARG A 44 6.52 -4.37 -0.60
C ARG A 44 6.44 -3.23 0.41
N GLY A 45 5.61 -3.37 1.42
CA GLY A 45 5.48 -2.39 2.48
C GLY A 45 4.17 -2.55 3.22
N ILE A 46 3.98 -1.68 4.20
CA ILE A 46 2.82 -1.70 5.08
C ILE A 46 2.30 -0.28 5.30
N TRP A 47 0.97 -0.15 5.23
CA TRP A 47 0.25 1.04 5.65
C TRP A 47 -0.24 0.86 7.09
N ARG A 48 -0.08 1.89 7.90
CA ARG A 48 -0.68 2.00 9.23
C ARG A 48 -1.54 3.23 9.30
N SER A 49 -2.68 3.16 9.98
CA SER A 49 -3.45 4.37 10.26
C SER A 49 -3.32 4.82 11.71
N LYS A 50 -3.39 6.13 11.91
CA LYS A 50 -3.48 6.78 13.21
C LYS A 50 -4.13 8.16 13.03
N ASP A 51 -5.17 8.44 13.81
CA ASP A 51 -5.83 9.73 13.86
C ASP A 51 -6.25 10.27 12.47
N GLY A 52 -6.79 9.40 11.61
CA GLY A 52 -7.22 9.75 10.25
C GLY A 52 -6.11 9.87 9.20
N ALA A 53 -4.83 9.75 9.59
CA ALA A 53 -3.70 9.74 8.69
C ALA A 53 -3.17 8.31 8.45
N TYR A 54 -2.61 8.08 7.27
CA TYR A 54 -2.02 6.82 6.87
C TYR A 54 -0.52 7.01 6.66
N SER A 55 0.30 6.09 7.17
CA SER A 55 1.74 6.12 7.01
C SER A 55 2.23 4.85 6.33
N PHE A 56 2.99 5.00 5.25
CA PHE A 56 3.55 3.88 4.50
C PHE A 56 5.01 3.64 4.88
N THR A 57 5.32 2.41 5.26
CA THR A 57 6.70 1.92 5.47
C THR A 57 7.05 0.91 4.38
N PRO A 58 7.99 1.20 3.47
CA PRO A 58 8.41 0.26 2.45
C PRO A 58 9.15 -0.96 3.03
N GLY A 59 9.16 -2.07 2.29
CA GLY A 59 9.94 -3.25 2.65
C GLY A 59 11.44 -2.93 2.75
N GLY A 60 12.07 -3.36 3.85
CA GLY A 60 13.47 -3.09 4.15
C GLY A 60 13.74 -1.78 4.91
N TYR A 61 12.70 -0.98 5.18
CA TYR A 61 12.80 0.25 5.97
C TYR A 61 12.25 0.05 7.38
N GLY A 62 12.87 0.69 8.36
CA GLY A 62 12.41 0.69 9.76
C GLY A 62 11.38 1.78 10.07
N THR A 63 11.16 2.74 9.17
CA THR A 63 10.35 3.93 9.40
C THR A 63 9.49 4.27 8.19
N ALA A 64 8.38 4.99 8.42
CA ALA A 64 7.53 5.46 7.34
C ALA A 64 8.27 6.44 6.43
N THR A 65 8.02 6.34 5.12
CA THR A 65 8.62 7.21 4.09
C THR A 65 7.58 8.08 3.39
N TYR A 66 6.30 7.82 3.60
CA TYR A 66 5.20 8.62 3.04
C TYR A 66 4.02 8.66 4.00
N SER A 67 3.31 9.79 4.01
CA SER A 67 2.08 9.99 4.76
C SER A 67 0.98 10.45 3.82
N ALA A 68 -0.20 9.85 3.94
CA ALA A 68 -1.41 10.21 3.24
C ALA A 68 -2.49 10.67 4.23
N MET A 69 -3.29 11.65 3.84
CA MET A 69 -4.37 12.20 4.69
C MET A 69 -5.73 11.54 4.40
N SER A 70 -5.76 10.55 3.50
CA SER A 70 -6.97 9.79 3.17
C SER A 70 -6.63 8.41 2.59
N ALA A 71 -7.58 7.48 2.70
CA ALA A 71 -7.47 6.15 2.08
C ALA A 71 -7.28 6.25 0.56
N GLN A 72 -7.98 7.19 -0.09
CA GLN A 72 -7.90 7.38 -1.54
C GLN A 72 -6.50 7.85 -1.98
N GLU A 73 -5.89 8.76 -1.23
CA GLU A 73 -4.52 9.20 -1.49
C GLU A 73 -3.52 8.05 -1.27
N ALA A 74 -3.69 7.24 -0.22
CA ALA A 74 -2.86 6.07 0.04
C ALA A 74 -2.95 5.03 -1.09
N VAL A 75 -4.16 4.80 -1.64
CA VAL A 75 -4.37 3.94 -2.81
C VAL A 75 -3.64 4.49 -4.02
N ARG A 76 -3.79 5.79 -4.33
CA ARG A 76 -3.11 6.44 -5.46
C ARG A 76 -1.60 6.29 -5.36
N PHE A 77 -1.02 6.63 -4.20
CA PHE A 77 0.41 6.45 -3.96
C PHE A 77 0.86 5.00 -4.17
N THR A 78 0.08 4.05 -3.67
CA THR A 78 0.39 2.62 -3.82
C THR A 78 0.44 2.22 -5.29
N LEU A 79 -0.55 2.64 -6.09
CA LEU A 79 -0.61 2.32 -7.52
C LEU A 79 0.50 3.00 -8.32
N GLU A 80 0.87 4.24 -7.99
CA GLU A 80 1.86 5.02 -8.74
C GLU A 80 3.31 4.67 -8.37
N HIS A 81 3.59 4.39 -7.09
CA HIS A 81 4.97 4.29 -6.58
C HIS A 81 5.35 2.90 -6.06
N VAL A 82 4.41 2.13 -5.52
CA VAL A 82 4.67 0.79 -4.98
C VAL A 82 4.45 -0.27 -6.06
N CYS A 83 3.39 -0.11 -6.84
CA CYS A 83 3.08 -0.93 -7.99
C CYS A 83 3.94 -0.53 -9.19
N LYS A 84 5.21 -0.92 -9.17
CA LYS A 84 6.06 -0.80 -10.36
C LYS A 84 5.51 -1.70 -11.46
N ASP A 85 4.88 -1.10 -12.45
CA ASP A 85 4.66 -1.74 -13.74
C ASP A 85 6.05 -2.20 -14.24
N ALA A 86 6.16 -3.42 -14.76
CA ALA A 86 7.41 -4.01 -15.28
C ALA A 86 7.96 -3.30 -16.54
N ARG A 87 7.71 -1.99 -16.69
CA ARG A 87 8.01 -1.15 -17.85
C ARG A 87 8.91 0.05 -17.56
N GLN A 88 9.65 0.06 -16.47
CA GLN A 88 10.92 0.79 -16.47
C GLN A 88 12.01 -0.16 -16.91
N LYS A 89 12.08 -0.40 -18.23
CA LYS A 89 13.34 -0.79 -18.85
C LYS A 89 14.34 0.33 -18.52
N SER A 90 15.44 -0.04 -17.90
CA SER A 90 16.60 0.84 -17.75
C SER A 90 16.91 1.52 -19.08
N PRO A 91 17.22 2.84 -19.11
CA PRO A 91 17.92 3.38 -20.27
C PRO A 91 19.28 2.68 -20.33
N SER A 92 19.48 1.88 -21.37
CA SER A 92 20.81 1.38 -21.72
C SER A 92 21.69 2.59 -22.02
N ILE A 93 22.75 2.77 -21.24
CA ILE A 93 23.93 3.57 -21.62
C ILE A 93 24.99 2.59 -22.08
#